data_AF-A0A9D6Z9P5-F1
#
_entry.id   AF-A0A9D6Z9P5-F1
#
_cell.length_a   1.000
_cell.length_b   1.000
_cell.length_c   1.000
_cell.angle_alpha   90.00
_cell.angle_beta   90.00
_cell.angle_gamma   90.00
#
_symmetry.space_group_name_H-M   'P 1'
#
loop_
_entity.id
_entity.type
_entity.pdbx_description
1 polymer ?
#
loop_
_entity_poly.entity_id
_entity_poly.type
_entity_poly.pdbx_seq_one_letter_code
_entity_poly.pdbx_strand_id
1 'polypeptide(L)'
;MLDKKNITLICSFIFAVLLLCIFIQGCREDELGLVFSHKFHTETGGAVGAECSQCHETNADGKKMTLPNHEQCSQCHEINESDPPDKCSSCHTREDNKVFLRDMQMMIKDVKFYHKVHIDLGFGCLECHPEIKTRDKTSVEDIPEMEVCSKCHRMTVSECSTCHDEIREGRKPIDHTIPVSHDSSWKEFHGRSARTDSDDCLLCHKSASCEECHTKVRPSSHSLSWKQDIHGRYATQDRDKCAVCHQADFCSRCHEQRPTTHYEPDWVPNHRTVASRDGRSCVVCHEREFCQECHRINFKKLVK
;
A
#
# COMPACT_ATOMS: atom_id res chain seq x y z
N MET A 1 15.88 38.27 15.79
CA MET A 1 14.85 37.70 16.67
C MET A 1 13.54 38.39 16.33
N LEU A 2 12.59 37.68 15.70
CA LEU A 2 11.28 38.27 15.37
C LEU A 2 10.50 38.51 16.66
N ASP A 3 10.01 39.73 16.86
CA ASP A 3 9.22 40.14 18.02
C ASP A 3 7.96 39.28 18.14
N LYS A 4 7.62 38.82 19.36
CA LYS A 4 6.46 37.97 19.63
C LYS A 4 5.16 38.56 19.08
N LYS A 5 5.05 39.89 19.03
CA LYS A 5 3.89 40.60 18.49
C LYS A 5 3.73 40.39 16.97
N ASN A 6 4.84 40.32 16.25
CA ASN A 6 4.84 40.07 14.80
C ASN A 6 4.52 38.61 14.48
N ILE A 7 4.92 37.66 15.34
CA ILE A 7 4.58 36.24 15.18
C ILE A 7 3.07 36.03 15.34
N THR A 8 2.43 36.65 16.33
CA THR A 8 0.97 36.53 16.53
C THR A 8 0.18 37.13 15.37
N LEU A 9 0.61 38.28 14.82
CA LEU A 9 -0.02 38.91 13.66
C LEU A 9 0.10 38.06 12.39
N ILE A 10 1.27 37.44 12.16
CA ILE A 10 1.50 36.56 11.01
C ILE A 10 0.65 35.28 11.14
N CYS A 11 0.59 34.67 12.32
CA CYS A 11 -0.24 33.48 12.54
C CYS A 11 -1.74 33.77 12.35
N SER A 12 -2.25 34.90 12.83
CA SER A 12 -3.65 35.30 12.64
C SER A 12 -3.97 35.59 11.17
N PHE A 13 -3.03 36.19 10.42
CA PHE A 13 -3.20 36.43 8.99
C PHE A 13 -3.20 35.12 8.18
N ILE A 14 -2.27 34.19 8.48
CA ILE A 14 -2.23 32.86 7.85
C ILE A 14 -3.52 32.08 8.14
N PHE A 15 -4.04 32.15 9.37
CA PHE A 15 -5.29 31.50 9.75
C PHE A 15 -6.51 32.09 9.01
N ALA A 16 -6.56 33.42 8.87
CA ALA A 16 -7.62 34.09 8.11
C ALA A 16 -7.57 33.74 6.60
N VAL A 17 -6.36 33.65 6.02
CA VAL A 17 -6.19 33.23 4.62
C VAL A 17 -6.56 31.76 4.42
N LEU A 18 -6.19 30.86 5.35
CA LEU A 18 -6.60 29.46 5.32
C LEU A 18 -8.13 29.30 5.39
N LEU A 19 -8.80 30.04 6.28
CA LEU A 19 -10.27 30.06 6.36
C LEU A 19 -10.92 30.59 5.09
N LEU A 20 -10.35 31.62 4.46
CA LEU A 20 -10.83 32.15 3.19
C LEU A 20 -10.66 31.15 2.04
N CYS A 21 -9.54 30.41 2.00
CA CYS A 21 -9.31 29.34 1.03
C CYS A 21 -10.29 28.18 1.20
N ILE A 22 -10.62 27.80 2.44
CA ILE A 22 -11.64 26.77 2.74
C ILE A 22 -13.03 27.23 2.28
N PHE A 23 -13.36 28.51 2.48
CA PHE A 23 -14.63 29.09 2.01
C PHE A 23 -14.71 29.12 0.47
N ILE A 24 -13.61 29.39 -0.24
CA ILE A 24 -13.57 29.39 -1.71
C ILE A 24 -13.62 27.96 -2.27
N GLN A 25 -13.07 26.96 -1.56
CA GLN A 25 -13.18 25.56 -1.96
C GLN A 25 -14.60 25.01 -1.84
N GLY A 26 -15.41 25.53 -0.92
CA GLY A 26 -16.82 25.15 -0.76
C GLY A 26 -17.74 25.55 -1.92
N CYS A 27 -17.31 26.39 -2.86
CA CYS A 27 -18.13 26.87 -3.99
C CYS A 27 -17.89 26.14 -5.32
N ARG A 28 -17.18 25.00 -5.36
CA ARG A 28 -17.00 24.19 -6.60
C ARG A 28 -18.09 23.12 -6.71
N GLU A 29 -19.36 23.53 -6.77
CA GLU A 29 -20.49 22.58 -6.84
C GLU A 29 -20.99 22.26 -8.25
N ASP A 30 -20.54 23.00 -9.27
CA ASP A 30 -20.90 22.80 -10.68
C ASP A 30 -19.65 22.70 -11.57
N GLU A 31 -19.05 21.51 -11.66
CA GLU A 31 -17.93 21.29 -12.60
C GLU A 31 -18.38 20.77 -13.97
N LEU A 32 -19.53 20.09 -14.05
CA LEU A 32 -19.97 19.41 -15.27
C LEU A 32 -21.04 20.19 -16.05
N GLY A 33 -21.76 21.13 -15.45
CA GLY A 33 -22.86 21.83 -16.10
C GLY A 33 -24.16 21.04 -16.24
N LEU A 34 -24.29 19.91 -15.53
CA LEU A 34 -25.41 18.96 -15.65
C LEU A 34 -25.80 18.36 -14.29
N VAL A 35 -27.10 18.33 -13.99
CA VAL A 35 -27.70 17.59 -12.88
C VAL A 35 -28.19 16.25 -13.40
N PHE A 36 -27.46 15.18 -13.06
CA PHE A 36 -27.84 13.82 -13.41
C PHE A 36 -27.46 12.85 -12.28
N SER A 37 -28.39 11.98 -11.88
CA SER A 37 -28.18 10.95 -10.86
C SER A 37 -28.42 9.55 -11.44
N HIS A 38 -27.38 8.71 -11.44
CA HIS A 38 -27.52 7.30 -11.83
C HIS A 38 -28.46 6.56 -10.86
N LYS A 39 -28.38 6.89 -9.57
CA LYS A 39 -29.26 6.33 -8.55
C LYS A 39 -30.73 6.54 -8.88
N PHE A 40 -31.13 7.77 -9.22
CA PHE A 40 -32.52 8.05 -9.58
C PHE A 40 -32.98 7.30 -10.83
N HIS A 41 -32.13 7.20 -11.85
CA HIS A 41 -32.53 6.60 -13.14
C HIS A 41 -32.49 5.07 -13.12
N THR A 42 -31.66 4.44 -12.29
CA THR A 42 -31.44 2.98 -12.29
C THR A 42 -32.08 2.24 -11.12
N GLU A 43 -32.68 2.94 -10.15
CA GLU A 43 -33.35 2.34 -9.00
C GLU A 43 -34.53 1.44 -9.44
N THR A 44 -34.45 0.16 -9.09
CA THR A 44 -35.47 -0.85 -9.41
C THR A 44 -36.43 -0.96 -8.23
N GLY A 45 -37.61 -0.35 -8.39
CA GLY A 45 -38.62 -0.18 -7.32
C GLY A 45 -39.12 1.25 -7.16
N GLY A 46 -38.53 2.22 -7.87
CA GLY A 46 -38.94 3.62 -7.97
C GLY A 46 -38.87 4.16 -9.42
N ALA A 47 -39.69 5.18 -9.68
CA ALA A 47 -39.92 6.04 -10.86
C ALA A 47 -39.50 5.69 -12.31
N VAL A 48 -38.34 5.08 -12.62
CA VAL A 48 -37.86 4.93 -14.02
C VAL A 48 -37.37 3.52 -14.36
N GLY A 49 -36.42 2.96 -13.59
CA GLY A 49 -35.88 1.62 -13.83
C GLY A 49 -35.17 1.46 -15.18
N ALA A 50 -34.39 2.46 -15.59
CA ALA A 50 -33.67 2.43 -16.86
C ALA A 50 -32.51 1.42 -16.84
N GLU A 51 -32.40 0.66 -17.92
CA GLU A 51 -31.29 -0.24 -18.21
C GLU A 51 -30.08 0.55 -18.73
N CYS A 52 -28.87 0.09 -18.40
CA CYS A 52 -27.63 0.78 -18.73
C CYS A 52 -27.48 1.04 -20.24
N SER A 53 -27.92 0.07 -21.07
CA SER A 53 -27.82 0.13 -22.53
C SER A 53 -28.83 1.08 -23.19
N GLN A 54 -29.81 1.60 -22.46
CA GLN A 54 -30.73 2.61 -23.00
C GLN A 54 -30.05 3.97 -23.16
N CYS A 55 -29.04 4.23 -22.33
CA CYS A 55 -28.32 5.50 -22.33
C CYS A 55 -26.88 5.36 -22.84
N HIS A 56 -26.23 4.23 -22.57
CA HIS A 56 -24.83 4.02 -22.93
C HIS A 56 -24.69 2.97 -24.04
N GLU A 57 -23.91 3.31 -25.05
CA GLU A 57 -23.56 2.40 -26.15
C GLU A 57 -22.05 2.33 -26.30
N THR A 58 -21.52 1.29 -26.94
CA THR A 58 -20.10 1.28 -27.27
C THR A 58 -19.84 2.19 -28.46
N ASN A 59 -18.78 3.01 -28.40
CA ASN A 59 -18.34 3.80 -29.54
C ASN A 59 -17.85 2.90 -30.71
N ALA A 60 -17.60 3.51 -31.88
CA ALA A 60 -17.28 2.78 -33.11
C ALA A 60 -16.04 1.87 -33.02
N ASP A 61 -15.02 2.24 -32.22
CA ASP A 61 -13.83 1.42 -31.99
C ASP A 61 -13.99 0.41 -30.83
N GLY A 62 -15.15 0.43 -30.15
CA GLY A 62 -15.47 -0.43 -29.02
C GLY A 62 -14.64 -0.17 -27.76
N LYS A 63 -13.76 0.84 -27.76
CA LYS A 63 -12.84 1.13 -26.65
C LYS A 63 -13.58 1.74 -25.47
N LYS A 64 -14.59 2.58 -25.74
CA LYS A 64 -15.27 3.39 -24.73
C LYS A 64 -16.79 3.21 -24.79
N MET A 65 -17.44 3.44 -23.65
CA MET A 65 -18.87 3.74 -23.66
C MET A 65 -19.09 5.19 -24.07
N THR A 66 -20.12 5.43 -24.85
CA THR A 66 -20.60 6.75 -25.22
C THR A 66 -21.26 7.39 -24.01
N LEU A 67 -21.19 8.72 -23.98
CA LEU A 67 -21.95 9.51 -23.04
C LEU A 67 -23.30 9.87 -23.68
N PRO A 68 -24.41 9.79 -22.92
CA PRO A 68 -25.72 10.14 -23.42
C PRO A 68 -25.75 11.60 -23.87
N ASN A 69 -26.45 11.87 -24.96
CA ASN A 69 -26.76 13.22 -25.41
C ASN A 69 -28.28 13.44 -25.34
N HIS A 70 -28.77 14.57 -25.86
CA HIS A 70 -30.20 14.87 -25.83
C HIS A 70 -31.07 13.79 -26.50
N GLU A 71 -30.57 13.03 -27.48
CA GLU A 71 -31.29 11.93 -28.12
C GLU A 71 -31.66 10.82 -27.12
N GLN A 72 -30.71 10.37 -26.29
CA GLN A 72 -30.99 9.34 -25.27
C GLN A 72 -31.92 9.88 -24.18
N CYS A 73 -31.72 11.12 -23.74
CA CYS A 73 -32.61 11.75 -22.75
C CYS A 73 -34.03 11.94 -23.32
N SER A 74 -34.15 12.23 -24.62
CA SER A 74 -35.42 12.48 -25.30
C SER A 74 -36.29 11.24 -25.48
N GLN A 75 -35.76 10.05 -25.18
CA GLN A 75 -36.55 8.83 -25.16
C GLN A 75 -37.63 8.86 -24.04
N CYS A 76 -37.39 9.62 -22.97
CA CYS A 76 -38.31 9.76 -21.84
C CYS A 76 -38.66 11.22 -21.50
N HIS A 77 -37.76 12.17 -21.78
CA HIS A 77 -37.96 13.59 -21.49
C HIS A 77 -38.32 14.38 -22.75
N GLU A 78 -39.28 15.30 -22.67
CA GLU A 78 -39.58 16.20 -23.78
C GLU A 78 -38.54 17.33 -23.83
N ILE A 79 -37.47 17.14 -24.59
CA ILE A 79 -36.39 18.13 -24.77
C ILE A 79 -36.56 18.84 -26.11
N ASN A 80 -36.67 20.16 -26.08
CA ASN A 80 -36.63 21.00 -27.27
C ASN A 80 -35.44 21.97 -27.19
N GLU A 81 -34.43 21.75 -28.01
CA GLU A 81 -33.23 22.62 -28.04
C GLU A 81 -33.52 24.04 -28.54
N SER A 82 -34.69 24.28 -29.12
CA SER A 82 -35.14 25.61 -29.54
C SER A 82 -35.83 26.40 -28.42
N ASP A 83 -36.09 25.78 -27.27
CA ASP A 83 -36.73 26.44 -26.14
C ASP A 83 -35.80 27.48 -25.49
N PRO A 84 -36.35 28.50 -24.81
CA PRO A 84 -35.52 29.52 -24.18
C PRO A 84 -34.65 28.91 -23.05
N PRO A 85 -33.46 29.49 -22.76
CA PRO A 85 -32.48 28.88 -21.85
C PRO A 85 -32.99 28.59 -20.42
N ASP A 86 -33.98 29.36 -19.95
CA ASP A 86 -34.57 29.22 -18.62
C ASP A 86 -35.22 27.86 -18.40
N LYS A 87 -35.78 27.25 -19.45
CA LYS A 87 -36.39 25.91 -19.40
C LYS A 87 -35.39 24.77 -19.33
N CYS A 88 -34.13 25.01 -19.66
CA CYS A 88 -33.07 24.00 -19.58
C CYS A 88 -32.56 23.79 -18.16
N SER A 89 -32.89 24.71 -17.23
CA SER A 89 -32.37 24.75 -15.85
C SER A 89 -32.71 23.53 -14.99
N SER A 90 -33.68 22.70 -15.41
CA SER A 90 -34.01 21.44 -14.74
C SER A 90 -32.91 20.39 -14.87
N CYS A 91 -32.09 20.49 -15.93
CA CYS A 91 -31.00 19.56 -16.20
C CYS A 91 -29.66 20.29 -16.26
N HIS A 92 -29.59 21.50 -16.81
CA HIS A 92 -28.38 22.28 -16.91
C HIS A 92 -28.25 23.26 -15.75
N THR A 93 -27.08 23.32 -15.15
CA THR A 93 -26.80 24.22 -14.00
C THR A 93 -26.21 25.56 -14.41
N ARG A 94 -25.80 25.69 -15.67
CA ARG A 94 -25.09 26.85 -16.20
C ARG A 94 -25.99 27.70 -17.09
N GLU A 95 -25.77 29.01 -17.10
CA GLU A 95 -26.50 29.95 -17.96
C GLU A 95 -26.31 29.68 -19.46
N ASP A 96 -25.17 29.11 -19.86
CA ASP A 96 -24.87 28.76 -21.25
C ASP A 96 -25.40 27.38 -21.67
N ASN A 97 -26.05 26.63 -20.75
CA ASN A 97 -26.54 25.27 -20.94
C ASN A 97 -25.50 24.28 -21.49
N LYS A 98 -24.21 24.56 -21.31
CA LYS A 98 -23.13 23.68 -21.79
C LYS A 98 -22.75 22.66 -20.74
N VAL A 99 -22.50 21.43 -21.18
CA VAL A 99 -21.93 20.37 -20.35
C VAL A 99 -20.43 20.30 -20.58
N PHE A 100 -19.64 20.39 -19.52
CA PHE A 100 -18.18 20.32 -19.55
C PHE A 100 -17.72 18.96 -19.09
N LEU A 101 -17.37 18.09 -20.04
CA LEU A 101 -16.78 16.80 -19.72
C LEU A 101 -15.33 17.01 -19.29
N ARG A 102 -15.05 16.74 -18.02
CA ARG A 102 -13.67 16.65 -17.55
C ARG A 102 -13.01 15.51 -18.30
N ASP A 103 -11.89 15.78 -18.96
CA ASP A 103 -11.08 14.75 -19.61
C ASP A 103 -10.39 13.90 -18.53
N MET A 104 -11.16 13.00 -17.91
CA MET A 104 -10.72 12.04 -16.89
C MET A 104 -9.71 11.04 -17.49
N GLN A 105 -9.64 10.96 -18.83
CA GLN A 105 -8.70 10.14 -19.57
C GLN A 105 -7.24 10.53 -19.32
N MET A 106 -6.97 11.73 -18.80
CA MET A 106 -5.62 12.14 -18.42
C MET A 106 -4.96 11.21 -17.38
N MET A 107 -5.74 10.38 -16.66
CA MET A 107 -5.23 9.49 -15.63
C MET A 107 -5.05 8.02 -16.07
N ILE A 108 -5.57 7.60 -17.24
CA ILE A 108 -5.61 6.18 -17.67
C ILE A 108 -5.30 6.06 -19.17
N LYS A 109 -4.27 6.77 -19.64
CA LYS A 109 -3.94 6.78 -21.09
C LYS A 109 -3.24 5.52 -21.55
N ASP A 110 -2.60 4.81 -20.64
CA ASP A 110 -1.76 3.65 -20.92
C ASP A 110 -2.55 2.35 -20.98
N VAL A 111 -3.76 2.26 -20.42
CA VAL A 111 -4.53 1.00 -20.41
C VAL A 111 -5.29 0.76 -21.73
N LYS A 112 -5.00 -0.38 -22.36
CA LYS A 112 -5.71 -1.00 -23.48
C LYS A 112 -6.90 -1.80 -22.97
N PHE A 113 -8.02 -1.11 -22.79
CA PHE A 113 -9.29 -1.73 -22.44
C PHE A 113 -10.35 -1.45 -23.52
N TYR A 114 -11.14 -2.47 -23.85
CA TYR A 114 -12.21 -2.38 -24.84
C TYR A 114 -13.53 -2.89 -24.25
N HIS A 115 -14.47 -1.97 -23.99
CA HIS A 115 -15.79 -2.29 -23.42
C HIS A 115 -16.54 -3.31 -24.29
N LYS A 116 -16.52 -3.13 -25.62
CA LYS A 116 -17.24 -4.00 -26.54
C LYS A 116 -16.84 -5.47 -26.42
N VAL A 117 -15.54 -5.75 -26.29
CA VAL A 117 -15.03 -7.12 -26.15
C VAL A 117 -15.61 -7.79 -24.90
N HIS A 118 -15.66 -7.07 -23.77
CA HIS A 118 -16.13 -7.63 -22.51
C HIS A 118 -17.66 -7.79 -22.50
N ILE A 119 -18.39 -6.83 -23.05
CA ILE A 119 -19.85 -6.90 -23.16
C ILE A 119 -20.26 -8.05 -24.09
N ASP A 120 -19.59 -8.21 -25.24
CA ASP A 120 -19.87 -9.30 -26.20
C ASP A 120 -19.56 -10.69 -25.62
N LEU A 121 -18.67 -10.78 -24.61
CA LEU A 121 -18.39 -12.00 -23.86
C LEU A 121 -19.43 -12.30 -22.76
N GLY A 122 -20.38 -11.40 -22.52
CA GLY A 122 -21.48 -11.57 -21.58
C GLY A 122 -21.24 -11.02 -20.17
N PHE A 123 -20.19 -10.23 -19.95
CA PHE A 123 -19.95 -9.58 -18.66
C PHE A 123 -20.91 -8.40 -18.43
N GLY A 124 -21.51 -8.35 -17.26
CA GLY A 124 -22.40 -7.26 -16.84
C GLY A 124 -21.65 -6.00 -16.43
N CYS A 125 -22.31 -4.83 -16.56
CA CYS A 125 -21.71 -3.53 -16.24
C CYS A 125 -21.25 -3.43 -14.78
N LEU A 126 -22.03 -3.99 -13.86
CA LEU A 126 -21.79 -3.92 -12.40
C LEU A 126 -20.68 -4.86 -11.92
N GLU A 127 -20.23 -5.79 -12.76
CA GLU A 127 -19.08 -6.63 -12.43
C GLU A 127 -17.80 -5.78 -12.35
N CYS A 128 -17.73 -4.72 -13.17
CA CYS A 128 -16.64 -3.76 -13.14
C CYS A 128 -16.98 -2.46 -12.41
N HIS A 129 -18.20 -1.95 -12.55
CA HIS A 129 -18.66 -0.69 -11.93
C HIS A 129 -19.71 -0.94 -10.83
N PRO A 130 -19.32 -1.51 -9.67
CA PRO A 130 -20.28 -2.00 -8.68
C PRO A 130 -21.13 -0.91 -8.03
N GLU A 131 -20.58 0.30 -7.86
CA GLU A 131 -21.23 1.36 -7.08
C GLU A 131 -22.08 2.32 -7.93
N ILE A 132 -21.97 2.26 -9.26
CA ILE A 132 -22.53 3.28 -10.17
C ILE A 132 -24.05 3.46 -9.98
N LYS A 133 -24.78 2.38 -9.70
CA LYS A 133 -26.24 2.41 -9.45
C LYS A 133 -26.64 3.19 -8.19
N THR A 134 -25.69 3.48 -7.30
CA THR A 134 -25.96 4.21 -6.05
C THR A 134 -25.42 5.64 -6.08
N ARG A 135 -24.77 6.04 -7.18
CA ARG A 135 -24.12 7.33 -7.30
C ARG A 135 -25.11 8.40 -7.79
N ASP A 136 -25.21 9.47 -7.00
CA ASP A 136 -25.89 10.69 -7.43
C ASP A 136 -25.01 11.56 -8.34
N LYS A 137 -23.68 11.43 -8.22
CA LYS A 137 -22.70 12.07 -9.12
C LYS A 137 -21.55 11.09 -9.36
N THR A 138 -21.14 10.95 -10.61
CA THR A 138 -19.99 10.13 -10.98
C THR A 138 -18.68 10.80 -10.59
N SER A 139 -17.71 10.03 -10.13
CA SER A 139 -16.39 10.53 -9.74
C SER A 139 -15.26 9.66 -10.30
N VAL A 140 -14.02 10.00 -9.96
CA VAL A 140 -12.83 9.19 -10.32
C VAL A 140 -12.89 7.82 -9.65
N GLU A 141 -13.53 7.72 -8.48
CA GLU A 141 -13.64 6.48 -7.70
C GLU A 141 -14.51 5.43 -8.39
N ASP A 142 -15.37 5.83 -9.34
CA ASP A 142 -16.22 4.91 -10.10
C ASP A 142 -15.46 4.19 -11.23
N ILE A 143 -14.19 4.53 -11.43
CA ILE A 143 -13.30 3.87 -12.38
C ILE A 143 -12.76 2.58 -11.75
N PRO A 144 -12.88 1.42 -12.42
CA PRO A 144 -12.40 0.16 -11.89
C PRO A 144 -10.89 0.16 -11.65
N GLU A 145 -10.48 -0.38 -10.50
CA GLU A 145 -9.07 -0.60 -10.19
C GLU A 145 -8.52 -1.85 -10.89
N MET A 146 -7.20 -1.97 -10.98
CA MET A 146 -6.52 -3.13 -11.58
C MET A 146 -6.91 -4.47 -10.94
N GLU A 147 -7.25 -4.47 -9.65
CA GLU A 147 -7.74 -5.66 -8.94
C GLU A 147 -9.03 -6.21 -9.56
N VAL A 148 -9.90 -5.36 -10.11
CA VAL A 148 -11.13 -5.81 -10.77
C VAL A 148 -10.78 -6.64 -12.01
N CYS A 149 -9.76 -6.22 -12.77
CA CYS A 149 -9.26 -6.97 -13.91
C CYS A 149 -8.68 -8.32 -13.48
N SER A 150 -7.95 -8.36 -12.36
CA SER A 150 -7.23 -9.57 -11.89
C SER A 150 -8.16 -10.69 -11.41
N LYS A 151 -9.42 -10.37 -11.07
CA LYS A 151 -10.46 -11.36 -10.73
C LYS A 151 -10.71 -12.35 -11.87
N CYS A 152 -10.59 -11.91 -13.13
CA CYS A 152 -10.80 -12.74 -14.32
C CYS A 152 -9.51 -12.96 -15.12
N HIS A 153 -8.69 -11.93 -15.28
CA HIS A 153 -7.41 -12.01 -15.97
C HIS A 153 -6.33 -12.44 -14.99
N ARG A 154 -5.80 -13.66 -15.14
CA ARG A 154 -4.66 -14.12 -14.34
C ARG A 154 -3.40 -13.32 -14.73
N MET A 155 -3.12 -12.28 -13.98
CA MET A 155 -1.96 -11.43 -14.19
C MET A 155 -0.71 -12.16 -13.69
N THR A 156 0.25 -12.40 -14.60
CA THR A 156 1.60 -12.82 -14.21
C THR A 156 2.49 -11.58 -14.20
N VAL A 157 3.50 -11.60 -13.34
CA VAL A 157 4.40 -10.49 -12.96
C VAL A 157 5.30 -9.96 -14.09
N SER A 158 4.97 -10.25 -15.36
CA SER A 158 5.81 -9.97 -16.52
C SER A 158 5.07 -9.65 -17.81
N GLU A 159 3.74 -9.69 -17.85
CA GLU A 159 2.95 -9.44 -19.07
C GLU A 159 2.09 -8.18 -18.97
N CYS A 160 2.58 -7.13 -18.30
CA CYS A 160 1.82 -5.90 -18.16
C CYS A 160 1.55 -5.25 -19.53
N SER A 161 2.37 -5.54 -20.55
CA SER A 161 2.27 -4.95 -21.89
C SER A 161 1.08 -5.49 -22.67
N THR A 162 0.44 -6.55 -22.19
CA THR A 162 -0.84 -7.02 -22.72
C THR A 162 -1.91 -5.94 -22.53
N CYS A 163 -1.93 -5.34 -21.34
CA CYS A 163 -2.93 -4.34 -20.95
C CYS A 163 -2.39 -2.91 -21.00
N HIS A 164 -1.08 -2.67 -20.88
CA HIS A 164 -0.50 -1.33 -20.87
C HIS A 164 0.27 -1.05 -22.17
N ASP A 165 0.06 0.14 -22.75
CA ASP A 165 0.79 0.67 -23.91
C ASP A 165 2.20 1.13 -23.52
N GLU A 166 2.35 1.72 -22.32
CA GLU A 166 3.63 2.13 -21.76
C GLU A 166 3.82 1.55 -20.35
N ILE A 167 4.73 0.59 -20.18
CA ILE A 167 5.23 0.22 -18.85
C ILE A 167 6.49 1.03 -18.59
N ARG A 168 6.43 1.93 -17.61
CA ARG A 168 7.61 2.70 -17.21
C ARG A 168 8.46 1.87 -16.28
N GLU A 169 9.47 1.21 -16.84
CA GLU A 169 10.49 0.51 -16.05
C GLU A 169 11.12 1.52 -15.06
N GLY A 170 11.04 1.21 -13.75
CA GLY A 170 11.61 2.03 -12.69
C GLY A 170 10.78 3.23 -12.21
N ARG A 171 9.50 3.37 -12.62
CA ARG A 171 8.56 4.31 -11.95
C ARG A 171 7.26 3.63 -11.58
N LYS A 172 6.86 3.82 -10.32
CA LYS A 172 5.50 3.53 -9.86
C LYS A 172 4.49 4.29 -10.74
N PRO A 173 3.48 3.62 -11.32
CA PRO A 173 2.38 4.31 -11.98
C PRO A 173 1.65 5.25 -10.99
N ILE A 174 1.18 6.39 -11.47
CA ILE A 174 0.64 7.48 -10.65
C ILE A 174 -0.64 7.06 -9.90
N ASP A 175 -1.36 6.12 -10.47
CA ASP A 175 -2.67 5.61 -10.06
C ASP A 175 -2.61 4.38 -9.14
N HIS A 176 -1.46 3.70 -9.04
CA HIS A 176 -1.31 2.58 -8.13
C HIS A 176 -1.21 3.12 -6.70
N THR A 177 -2.13 2.78 -5.82
CA THR A 177 -2.19 3.34 -4.46
C THR A 177 -1.13 2.78 -3.51
N ILE A 178 -0.38 1.75 -3.92
CA ILE A 178 0.65 1.06 -3.12
C ILE A 178 1.70 2.07 -2.61
N PRO A 179 1.71 2.44 -1.31
CA PRO A 179 2.58 3.49 -0.78
C PRO A 179 3.98 2.93 -0.50
N VAL A 180 4.67 2.46 -1.55
CA VAL A 180 6.05 1.94 -1.47
C VAL A 180 6.99 2.94 -2.12
N SER A 181 7.92 3.47 -1.32
CA SER A 181 9.01 4.31 -1.82
C SER A 181 9.93 3.49 -2.71
N HIS A 182 10.48 4.09 -3.76
CA HIS A 182 11.51 3.46 -4.61
C HIS A 182 12.83 4.25 -4.59
N ASP A 183 12.92 5.25 -3.71
CA ASP A 183 14.11 6.03 -3.48
C ASP A 183 15.10 5.32 -2.54
N SER A 184 16.22 5.98 -2.25
CA SER A 184 17.30 5.41 -1.43
C SER A 184 16.86 4.99 -0.02
N SER A 185 15.80 5.59 0.53
CA SER A 185 15.25 5.25 1.85
C SER A 185 14.56 3.89 1.89
N TRP A 186 14.13 3.36 0.73
CA TRP A 186 13.43 2.08 0.66
C TRP A 186 14.22 0.94 1.30
N LYS A 187 15.54 0.89 1.05
CA LYS A 187 16.41 -0.16 1.62
C LYS A 187 16.36 -0.21 3.15
N GLU A 188 16.11 0.93 3.79
CA GLU A 188 16.07 1.05 5.25
C GLU A 188 14.68 0.75 5.82
N PHE A 189 13.60 1.13 5.12
CA PHE A 189 12.25 1.13 5.69
C PHE A 189 11.26 0.14 5.07
N HIS A 190 11.59 -0.50 3.94
CA HIS A 190 10.66 -1.41 3.25
C HIS A 190 10.23 -2.61 4.08
N GLY A 191 11.03 -3.00 5.08
CA GLY A 191 10.71 -4.12 5.95
C GLY A 191 9.41 -3.93 6.75
N ARG A 192 8.88 -2.71 6.90
CA ARG A 192 7.53 -2.51 7.46
C ARG A 192 6.46 -2.88 6.44
N SER A 193 6.55 -2.34 5.23
CA SER A 193 5.58 -2.61 4.15
C SER A 193 5.58 -4.09 3.77
N ALA A 194 6.76 -4.69 3.58
CA ALA A 194 6.90 -6.10 3.20
C ALA A 194 6.43 -7.10 4.27
N ARG A 195 6.25 -6.66 5.53
CA ARG A 195 5.67 -7.51 6.60
C ARG A 195 4.16 -7.46 6.64
N THR A 196 3.57 -6.39 6.13
CA THR A 196 2.12 -6.25 6.06
C THR A 196 1.58 -7.04 4.87
N ASP A 197 2.15 -6.80 3.70
CA ASP A 197 1.82 -7.54 2.48
C ASP A 197 3.03 -7.51 1.52
N SER A 198 3.65 -8.67 1.32
CA SER A 198 4.77 -8.80 0.37
C SER A 198 4.30 -9.01 -1.06
N ASP A 199 3.05 -9.43 -1.26
CA ASP A 199 2.53 -9.83 -2.57
C ASP A 199 2.29 -8.61 -3.46
N ASP A 200 2.02 -7.45 -2.85
CA ASP A 200 2.02 -6.13 -3.51
C ASP A 200 3.31 -5.86 -4.29
N CYS A 201 4.46 -6.18 -3.69
CA CYS A 201 5.75 -6.03 -4.38
C CYS A 201 5.87 -7.02 -5.54
N LEU A 202 5.29 -8.21 -5.38
CA LEU A 202 5.34 -9.26 -6.40
C LEU A 202 4.47 -8.93 -7.60
N LEU A 203 3.50 -8.02 -7.51
CA LEU A 203 2.77 -7.52 -8.68
C LEU A 203 3.71 -7.01 -9.79
N CYS A 204 4.85 -6.42 -9.39
CA CYS A 204 5.83 -5.85 -10.32
C CYS A 204 7.21 -6.54 -10.26
N HIS A 205 7.59 -7.12 -9.12
CA HIS A 205 8.92 -7.68 -8.91
C HIS A 205 8.90 -9.21 -8.82
N LYS A 206 10.01 -9.84 -9.22
CA LYS A 206 10.19 -11.28 -9.02
C LYS A 206 10.69 -11.54 -7.60
N SER A 207 10.35 -12.69 -7.01
CA SER A 207 10.86 -13.11 -5.70
C SER A 207 12.39 -13.11 -5.63
N ALA A 208 13.05 -13.42 -6.76
CA ALA A 208 14.49 -13.35 -6.90
C ALA A 208 15.09 -11.97 -6.55
N SER A 209 14.35 -10.88 -6.75
CA SER A 209 14.78 -9.53 -6.38
C SER A 209 14.86 -9.34 -4.86
N CYS A 210 14.00 -10.03 -4.11
CA CYS A 210 14.09 -10.06 -2.64
C CYS A 210 15.32 -10.86 -2.21
N GLU A 211 15.50 -12.05 -2.81
CA GLU A 211 16.59 -12.97 -2.48
C GLU A 211 17.97 -12.34 -2.71
N GLU A 212 18.15 -11.57 -3.78
CA GLU A 212 19.43 -10.95 -4.12
C GLU A 212 20.01 -10.11 -2.97
N CYS A 213 19.14 -9.40 -2.23
CA CYS A 213 19.53 -8.58 -1.09
C CYS A 213 19.47 -9.38 0.22
N HIS A 214 18.34 -10.06 0.49
CA HIS A 214 18.10 -10.73 1.77
C HIS A 214 19.00 -11.95 2.02
N THR A 215 19.66 -12.48 0.98
CA THR A 215 20.68 -13.54 1.14
C THR A 215 22.12 -13.01 1.20
N LYS A 216 22.36 -11.74 0.85
CA LYS A 216 23.71 -11.15 0.77
C LYS A 216 23.97 -10.07 1.81
N VAL A 217 22.94 -9.34 2.23
CA VAL A 217 23.07 -8.20 3.13
C VAL A 217 22.98 -8.65 4.58
N ARG A 218 24.08 -8.50 5.29
CA ARG A 218 24.15 -8.73 6.73
C ARG A 218 23.25 -7.73 7.46
N PRO A 219 22.35 -8.17 8.37
CA PRO A 219 21.54 -7.25 9.15
C PRO A 219 22.41 -6.31 9.99
N SER A 220 22.02 -5.04 10.10
CA SER A 220 22.73 -4.04 10.91
C SER A 220 22.90 -4.43 12.38
N SER A 221 22.02 -5.31 12.88
CA SER A 221 22.10 -5.86 14.22
C SER A 221 23.28 -6.82 14.44
N HIS A 222 23.95 -7.29 13.39
CA HIS A 222 25.09 -8.20 13.53
C HIS A 222 26.38 -7.47 13.92
N SER A 223 26.40 -6.90 15.13
CA SER A 223 27.62 -6.41 15.77
C SER A 223 28.34 -7.53 16.53
N LEU A 224 29.58 -7.26 16.96
CA LEU A 224 30.31 -8.16 17.85
C LEU A 224 29.58 -8.33 19.20
N SER A 225 29.06 -7.22 19.76
CA SER A 225 28.26 -7.25 20.99
C SER A 225 26.97 -8.03 20.84
N TRP A 226 26.28 -7.94 19.70
CA TRP A 226 25.11 -8.78 19.46
C TRP A 226 25.46 -10.27 19.48
N LYS A 227 26.54 -10.64 18.77
CA LYS A 227 27.04 -12.01 18.71
C LYS A 227 27.45 -12.52 20.10
N GLN A 228 27.99 -11.68 20.97
CA GLN A 228 28.48 -12.14 22.27
C GLN A 228 27.40 -12.12 23.35
N ASP A 229 26.50 -11.13 23.34
CA ASP A 229 25.73 -10.80 24.54
C ASP A 229 24.24 -11.15 24.42
N ILE A 230 23.67 -11.12 23.20
CA ILE A 230 22.20 -11.15 23.05
C ILE A 230 21.67 -12.06 21.93
N HIS A 231 22.50 -12.54 20.99
CA HIS A 231 22.02 -13.35 19.85
C HIS A 231 21.27 -14.61 20.30
N GLY A 232 21.66 -15.22 21.42
CA GLY A 232 21.00 -16.41 21.97
C GLY A 232 19.52 -16.18 22.31
N ARG A 233 19.14 -14.95 22.70
CA ARG A 233 17.72 -14.61 22.95
C ARG A 233 16.92 -14.61 21.65
N TYR A 234 17.47 -14.04 20.59
CA TYR A 234 16.84 -14.02 19.26
C TYR A 234 16.77 -15.43 18.67
N ALA A 235 17.85 -16.21 18.78
CA ALA A 235 17.90 -17.60 18.34
C ALA A 235 17.00 -18.55 19.17
N THR A 236 16.55 -18.14 20.35
CA THR A 236 15.54 -18.90 21.11
C THR A 236 14.12 -18.55 20.65
N GLN A 237 13.91 -17.30 20.23
CA GLN A 237 12.60 -16.83 19.75
C GLN A 237 12.28 -17.36 18.36
N ASP A 238 13.24 -17.30 17.44
CA ASP A 238 13.01 -17.58 16.03
C ASP A 238 14.35 -17.89 15.32
N ARG A 239 14.62 -19.18 15.12
CA ARG A 239 15.85 -19.65 14.45
C ARG A 239 15.78 -19.54 12.94
N ASP A 240 14.58 -19.54 12.37
CA ASP A 240 14.37 -19.57 10.93
C ASP A 240 14.84 -18.26 10.28
N LYS A 241 14.76 -17.14 11.01
CA LYS A 241 15.38 -15.86 10.60
C LYS A 241 16.89 -15.96 10.38
N CYS A 242 17.57 -16.83 11.12
CA CYS A 242 19.00 -17.06 10.92
C CYS A 242 19.27 -18.03 9.76
N ALA A 243 18.34 -18.97 9.52
CA ALA A 243 18.43 -19.98 8.47
C ALA A 243 18.45 -19.41 7.05
N VAL A 244 18.02 -18.15 6.88
CA VAL A 244 18.11 -17.40 5.61
C VAL A 244 19.55 -17.33 5.10
N CYS A 245 20.53 -17.19 6.00
CA CYS A 245 21.95 -17.07 5.63
C CYS A 245 22.84 -18.13 6.29
N HIS A 246 22.41 -18.74 7.40
CA HIS A 246 23.21 -19.66 8.19
C HIS A 246 22.64 -21.07 8.18
N GLN A 247 23.49 -22.06 7.93
CA GLN A 247 23.13 -23.48 8.01
C GLN A 247 23.32 -24.01 9.44
N ALA A 248 22.70 -25.15 9.77
CA ALA A 248 22.72 -25.70 11.12
C ALA A 248 24.14 -25.98 11.67
N ASP A 249 25.08 -26.32 10.78
CA ASP A 249 26.49 -26.55 11.13
C ASP A 249 27.19 -25.26 11.63
N PHE A 250 26.72 -24.08 11.23
CA PHE A 250 27.24 -22.81 11.72
C PHE A 250 27.00 -22.66 13.23
N CYS A 251 25.82 -23.06 13.69
CA CYS A 251 25.49 -23.04 15.12
C CYS A 251 26.44 -23.93 15.89
N SER A 252 26.57 -25.20 15.49
CA SER A 252 27.42 -26.17 16.18
C SER A 252 28.88 -25.73 16.22
N ARG A 253 29.44 -25.29 15.08
CA ARG A 253 30.85 -24.84 15.01
C ARG A 253 31.19 -23.68 15.95
N CYS A 254 30.24 -22.79 16.24
CA CYS A 254 30.47 -21.69 17.18
C CYS A 254 30.21 -22.12 18.62
N HIS A 255 29.19 -22.94 18.88
CA HIS A 255 28.85 -23.44 20.21
C HIS A 255 29.81 -24.52 20.72
N GLU A 256 30.64 -25.10 19.85
CA GLU A 256 31.76 -25.98 20.20
C GLU A 256 33.04 -25.21 20.55
N GLN A 257 33.10 -23.90 20.28
CA GLN A 257 34.28 -23.09 20.59
C GLN A 257 34.26 -22.57 22.02
N ARG A 258 35.45 -22.60 22.66
CA ARG A 258 35.63 -22.03 24.00
C ARG A 258 35.39 -20.51 23.95
N PRO A 259 34.53 -19.95 24.80
CA PRO A 259 34.32 -18.51 24.85
C PRO A 259 35.58 -17.80 25.36
N THR A 260 35.72 -16.52 25.04
CA THR A 260 36.90 -15.70 25.41
C THR A 260 37.16 -15.66 26.91
N THR A 261 36.12 -15.86 27.73
CA THR A 261 36.19 -15.93 29.19
C THR A 261 37.11 -17.05 29.71
N HIS A 262 37.41 -18.07 28.90
CA HIS A 262 38.34 -19.15 29.26
C HIS A 262 39.82 -18.75 29.18
N TYR A 263 40.13 -17.60 28.56
CA TYR A 263 41.50 -17.12 28.40
C TYR A 263 41.84 -15.99 29.39
N GLU A 264 40.92 -15.64 30.30
CA GLU A 264 41.19 -14.66 31.34
C GLU A 264 42.15 -15.25 32.39
N PRO A 265 43.28 -14.56 32.71
CA PRO A 265 44.10 -14.93 33.85
C PRO A 265 43.26 -14.85 35.14
N ASP A 266 43.53 -15.74 36.10
CA ASP A 266 42.82 -15.77 37.39
C ASP A 266 41.31 -16.03 37.28
N TRP A 267 40.91 -17.02 36.48
CA TRP A 267 39.51 -17.45 36.32
C TRP A 267 38.82 -17.75 37.66
N VAL A 268 39.42 -18.56 38.54
CA VAL A 268 38.78 -19.01 39.79
C VAL A 268 38.30 -17.84 40.68
N PRO A 269 39.11 -16.81 40.98
CA PRO A 269 38.63 -15.67 41.76
C PRO A 269 37.66 -14.74 41.01
N ASN A 270 37.71 -14.70 39.67
CA ASN A 270 36.97 -13.72 38.87
C ASN A 270 35.69 -14.26 38.22
N HIS A 271 35.52 -15.58 38.08
CA HIS A 271 34.38 -16.18 37.35
C HIS A 271 33.01 -15.84 37.94
N ARG A 272 32.94 -15.45 39.22
CA ARG A 272 31.69 -15.02 39.86
C ARG A 272 31.06 -13.83 39.15
N THR A 273 31.84 -12.90 38.61
CA THR A 273 31.33 -11.68 37.97
C THR A 273 30.77 -12.00 36.59
N VAL A 274 31.44 -12.89 35.85
CA VAL A 274 31.01 -13.42 34.56
C VAL A 274 29.74 -14.26 34.73
N ALA A 275 29.73 -15.21 35.68
CA ALA A 275 28.58 -16.07 35.97
C ALA A 275 27.36 -15.29 36.50
N SER A 276 27.57 -14.19 37.22
CA SER A 276 26.48 -13.32 37.67
C SER A 276 25.82 -12.55 36.52
N ARG A 277 26.54 -12.28 35.42
CA ARG A 277 26.01 -11.59 34.25
C ARG A 277 25.22 -12.53 33.34
N ASP A 278 25.76 -13.71 33.06
CA ASP A 278 25.09 -14.72 32.24
C ASP A 278 25.56 -16.15 32.54
N GLY A 279 25.22 -16.66 33.74
CA GLY A 279 25.54 -18.04 34.11
C GLY A 279 24.84 -19.11 33.27
N ARG A 280 23.80 -18.74 32.50
CA ARG A 280 23.12 -19.66 31.57
C ARG A 280 23.99 -19.97 30.35
N SER A 281 24.86 -19.06 29.94
CA SER A 281 25.84 -19.32 28.87
C SER A 281 26.78 -20.49 29.20
N CYS A 282 27.13 -20.68 30.47
CA CYS A 282 28.06 -21.73 30.89
C CYS A 282 27.44 -23.12 30.73
N VAL A 283 26.13 -23.25 30.97
CA VAL A 283 25.43 -24.55 30.89
C VAL A 283 25.15 -25.00 29.45
N VAL A 284 25.57 -24.21 28.46
CA VAL A 284 25.59 -24.61 27.05
C VAL A 284 26.62 -25.74 26.84
N CYS A 285 27.75 -25.69 27.54
CA CYS A 285 28.84 -26.65 27.41
C CYS A 285 29.15 -27.42 28.71
N HIS A 286 28.78 -26.87 29.87
CA HIS A 286 29.06 -27.47 31.18
C HIS A 286 27.80 -28.01 31.84
N GLU A 287 27.90 -29.22 32.38
CA GLU A 287 26.86 -29.78 33.24
C GLU A 287 26.79 -29.03 34.58
N ARG A 288 25.64 -29.07 35.27
CA ARG A 288 25.46 -28.36 36.55
C ARG A 288 26.36 -28.93 37.65
N GLU A 289 26.67 -30.20 37.54
CA GLU A 289 27.54 -31.01 38.38
C GLU A 289 28.95 -30.43 38.40
N PHE A 290 29.45 -29.92 37.26
CA PHE A 290 30.76 -29.27 37.15
C PHE A 290 30.88 -28.06 38.10
N CYS A 291 29.84 -27.22 38.17
CA CYS A 291 29.84 -26.08 39.08
C CYS A 291 29.73 -26.55 40.54
N GLN A 292 28.95 -27.59 40.78
CA GLN A 292 28.67 -28.09 42.11
C GLN A 292 29.89 -28.69 42.80
N GLU A 293 30.86 -29.23 42.06
CA GLU A 293 32.10 -29.77 42.61
C GLU A 293 32.82 -28.77 43.54
N CYS A 294 32.88 -27.50 43.14
CA CYS A 294 33.46 -26.44 43.95
C CYS A 294 32.43 -25.69 44.80
N HIS A 295 31.23 -25.44 44.28
CA HIS A 295 30.21 -24.61 44.96
C HIS A 295 29.43 -25.35 46.07
N ARG A 296 29.53 -26.69 46.15
CA ARG A 296 29.03 -27.47 47.31
C ARG A 296 30.01 -27.49 48.49
N ILE A 297 31.28 -27.13 48.26
CA ILE A 297 32.30 -27.11 49.30
C ILE A 297 32.17 -25.81 50.08
N ASN A 298 31.83 -25.90 51.37
CA ASN A 298 31.82 -24.75 52.25
C ASN A 298 33.27 -24.39 52.60
N PHE A 299 33.91 -23.54 51.78
CA PHE A 299 35.31 -23.12 51.93
C PHE A 299 35.64 -22.49 53.30
N LYS A 300 34.64 -22.10 54.12
CA LYS A 300 34.84 -21.68 55.52
C LYS A 300 35.29 -22.82 56.45
N LYS A 301 35.21 -24.10 56.06
CA LYS A 301 35.62 -25.25 56.88
C LYS A 301 37.04 -25.78 56.58
N LEU A 302 37.70 -25.32 55.52
CA LEU A 302 38.98 -25.88 55.05
C LEU A 302 40.21 -25.01 55.35
N VAL A 303 40.03 -23.89 56.05
CA VAL A 303 41.13 -23.09 56.61
C VAL A 303 41.09 -23.23 58.13
N LYS A 304 41.78 -24.26 58.63
CA LYS A 304 42.22 -24.38 60.02
C LYS A 304 43.69 -24.75 60.00
#